data_AF-A0A6C0I3D1-F1
#
_entry.id   AF-A0A6C0I3D1-F1
#
_cell.length_a   1.000
_cell.length_b   1.000
_cell.length_c   1.000
_cell.angle_alpha   90.00
_cell.angle_beta   90.00
_cell.angle_gamma   90.00
#
_symmetry.space_group_name_H-M   'P 1'
#
loop_
_entity.id
_entity.type
_entity.pdbx_description
1 polymer ?
#
loop_
_entity_poly.entity_id
_entity_poly.type
_entity_poly.pdbx_seq_one_letter_code
_entity_poly.pdbx_strand_id
1 'polypeptide(L)'
;MIKSFFNKNLPRDKKIVYKNCEQAMKKKVLLPLPPRPPPPHENNMNFFFYKNETNKDNDDNDEFCGDYYLSTVGMTNCKMNEHNELKRDQSIIFFRILDKHNVPYAIFAGSSIGLLRNGKTIPWSDDYDIVILNNNLKLLFDVFPILRKNGFKIIKNKNKFTNEYNDGGCSIISQVHKFFTSSKQDQQDQQDQQDQQDQQDQQDQQDQEYKRSLFACDIFYSHFDKNGFLRNNGLWGLYHVKNLHMRDVMPFRRRIFDGIPLPFFNNVNSEVYKTYGNTDEGIIKTHFQTESSKYASWRTAYEEFENRKLKAMQNTKYKIYKNKNLINDSNQSNKSNVMKIMDDKFSKNQIEILSEVGQKEIGRIYVFSVDFIIQHAACIKYYFPNVIIEYFSYAREVEIILYLNYVDKLHVYNSLIQRFYNDPDIIYLNKPQIDIIKVITFGTFDMWHAGHSNLLSRCCKYSENICAGVSSDEFTFQKKQIRPTDSLKMRLENIKKCKFVKKVFEETSMELKNDYIKLYSANILVMGDDWQDKFDWVDCCVIYLPRTPNISSTMLREQMSVKFK
;
A
#
# COMPACT_ATOMS: atom_id res chain seq x y z
N MET A 1 -2.11 11.76 -58.43
CA MET A 1 -1.56 12.79 -59.34
C MET A 1 -1.89 14.13 -58.72
N ILE A 2 -0.99 14.79 -58.00
CA ILE A 2 0.31 15.35 -58.44
C ILE A 2 0.09 16.37 -59.57
N LYS A 3 0.69 17.56 -59.38
CA LYS A 3 0.69 18.79 -60.21
C LYS A 3 -0.48 19.72 -59.83
N SER A 4 -0.30 20.96 -59.38
CA SER A 4 0.85 21.87 -59.49
C SER A 4 0.71 23.02 -58.49
N PHE A 5 1.68 23.16 -57.59
CA PHE A 5 2.07 24.47 -57.04
C PHE A 5 3.60 24.58 -57.06
N PHE A 6 4.17 24.16 -58.20
CA PHE A 6 5.57 24.38 -58.53
C PHE A 6 5.74 25.75 -59.20
N ASN A 7 6.82 26.41 -58.82
CA ASN A 7 7.52 27.53 -59.47
C ASN A 7 7.21 28.95 -58.96
N LYS A 8 8.04 29.40 -58.02
CA LYS A 8 8.94 30.54 -58.26
C LYS A 8 10.24 30.41 -57.43
N ASN A 9 11.29 30.01 -58.14
CA ASN A 9 12.69 30.47 -58.06
C ASN A 9 13.43 30.48 -56.71
N LEU A 10 14.15 29.40 -56.44
CA LEU A 10 15.42 29.40 -55.68
C LEU A 10 16.60 29.30 -56.67
N PRO A 11 17.61 30.19 -56.61
CA PRO A 11 18.84 30.02 -57.39
C PRO A 11 19.75 28.92 -56.83
N ARG A 12 19.97 27.93 -57.70
CA ARG A 12 21.17 27.08 -57.89
C ARG A 12 22.44 27.94 -58.06
N ASP A 13 23.68 27.57 -57.77
CA ASP A 13 24.36 26.30 -57.48
C ASP A 13 25.65 26.66 -56.72
N LYS A 14 26.12 25.79 -55.81
CA LYS A 14 27.53 25.37 -55.75
C LYS A 14 27.65 24.05 -54.97
N LYS A 15 28.15 23.05 -55.69
CA LYS A 15 28.45 21.66 -55.28
C LYS A 15 28.97 21.55 -53.84
N ILE A 16 28.29 20.76 -53.01
CA ILE A 16 28.89 20.21 -51.79
C ILE A 16 29.21 18.74 -52.06
N VAL A 17 30.52 18.49 -52.14
CA VAL A 17 31.16 17.18 -52.14
C VAL A 17 31.07 16.63 -50.72
N TYR A 18 30.51 15.44 -50.53
CA TYR A 18 30.64 14.72 -49.26
C TYR A 18 32.09 14.24 -49.12
N LYS A 19 32.86 14.94 -48.30
CA LYS A 19 34.15 14.48 -47.76
C LYS A 19 34.12 14.66 -46.25
N ASN A 20 34.50 13.59 -45.56
CA ASN A 20 34.60 13.46 -44.11
C ASN A 20 35.12 14.72 -43.40
N CYS A 21 34.31 15.26 -42.48
CA CYS A 21 34.73 16.24 -41.49
C CYS A 21 35.02 15.54 -40.16
N GLU A 22 36.13 14.80 -40.11
CA GLU A 22 36.96 14.85 -38.91
C GLU A 22 37.74 16.17 -38.95
N GLN A 23 37.87 16.82 -37.79
CA GLN A 23 38.61 18.05 -37.54
C GLN A 23 37.92 19.37 -37.93
N ALA A 24 37.17 19.96 -36.98
CA ALA A 24 37.42 21.31 -36.46
C ALA A 24 36.30 21.78 -35.50
N MET A 25 36.25 21.20 -34.30
CA MET A 25 35.83 21.93 -33.10
C MET A 25 36.95 21.80 -32.07
N LYS A 26 37.98 22.65 -32.21
CA LYS A 26 38.93 22.91 -31.12
C LYS A 26 38.18 23.67 -30.02
N LYS A 27 37.40 22.93 -29.22
CA LYS A 27 37.07 23.34 -27.85
C LYS A 27 38.42 23.57 -27.15
N LYS A 28 38.60 24.72 -26.50
CA LYS A 28 39.52 24.79 -25.36
C LYS A 28 38.99 23.76 -24.36
N VAL A 29 39.55 22.57 -24.40
CA VAL A 29 39.42 21.60 -23.33
C VAL A 29 40.13 22.26 -22.16
N LEU A 30 39.35 22.83 -21.24
CA LEU A 30 39.84 23.04 -19.88
C LEU A 30 40.29 21.65 -19.42
N LEU A 31 41.61 21.47 -19.28
CA LEU A 31 42.15 20.29 -18.65
C LEU A 31 41.42 20.13 -17.31
N PRO A 32 40.99 18.91 -16.95
CA PRO A 32 40.42 18.68 -15.63
C PRO A 32 41.43 19.20 -14.61
N LEU A 33 40.96 20.07 -13.71
CA LEU A 33 41.75 20.47 -12.56
C LEU A 33 42.25 19.18 -11.91
N PRO A 34 43.53 19.09 -11.51
CA PRO A 34 44.00 17.95 -10.74
C PRO A 34 43.05 17.78 -9.55
N PRO A 35 42.70 16.53 -9.18
CA PRO A 35 41.84 16.31 -8.03
C PRO A 35 42.45 17.10 -6.86
N ARG A 36 41.70 18.05 -6.31
CA ARG A 36 42.08 18.60 -5.01
C ARG A 36 42.24 17.40 -4.09
N PRO A 37 43.35 17.30 -3.33
CA PRO A 37 43.40 16.30 -2.27
C PRO A 37 42.14 16.49 -1.44
N PRO A 38 41.41 15.40 -1.11
CA PRO A 38 40.21 15.55 -0.30
C PRO A 38 40.63 16.33 0.96
N PRO A 39 39.86 17.36 1.37
CA PRO A 39 39.93 17.82 2.74
C PRO A 39 39.89 16.59 3.65
N PRO A 40 40.55 16.61 4.82
CA PRO A 40 40.43 15.51 5.76
C PRO A 40 38.95 15.41 6.16
N HIS A 41 38.18 14.59 5.46
CA HIS A 41 36.76 14.43 5.62
C HIS A 41 36.56 13.25 6.56
N GLU A 42 36.62 13.51 7.86
CA GLU A 42 35.80 12.74 8.78
C GLU A 42 34.34 13.13 8.53
N ASN A 43 33.50 12.12 8.24
CA ASN A 43 32.04 12.03 8.43
C ASN A 43 31.29 11.50 7.19
N ASN A 44 31.15 10.18 7.22
CA ASN A 44 30.41 9.30 6.31
C ASN A 44 28.96 9.17 6.82
N MET A 45 27.94 8.91 5.98
CA MET A 45 26.53 8.76 6.43
C MET A 45 26.33 7.66 7.48
N ASN A 46 27.35 6.88 7.82
CA ASN A 46 27.36 5.80 8.82
C ASN A 46 26.71 6.16 10.16
N PHE A 47 26.77 7.42 10.61
CA PHE A 47 26.13 7.84 11.87
C PHE A 47 24.60 7.82 11.81
N PHE A 48 24.01 7.94 10.62
CA PHE A 48 22.56 7.94 10.40
C PHE A 48 21.96 6.55 10.23
N PHE A 49 22.78 5.50 10.24
CA PHE A 49 22.32 4.10 10.16
C PHE A 49 22.64 3.39 11.48
N TYR A 50 21.77 2.48 11.91
CA TYR A 50 22.07 1.62 13.06
C TYR A 50 23.18 0.65 12.68
N LYS A 51 24.21 0.54 13.53
CA LYS A 51 25.13 -0.62 13.48
C LYS A 51 24.36 -1.80 14.05
N ASN A 52 24.10 -2.80 13.21
CA ASN A 52 23.34 -3.96 13.60
C ASN A 52 24.21 -4.87 14.50
N GLU A 53 24.11 -4.74 15.82
CA GLU A 53 24.72 -5.69 16.79
C GLU A 53 23.80 -6.90 17.08
N THR A 54 22.55 -6.87 16.60
CA THR A 54 21.48 -7.80 17.01
C THR A 54 20.97 -8.73 15.91
N ASN A 55 21.52 -8.69 14.70
CA ASN A 55 21.28 -9.77 13.71
C ASN A 55 22.00 -11.04 14.19
N LYS A 56 21.31 -11.85 15.01
CA LYS A 56 21.68 -13.23 15.33
C LYS A 56 21.49 -14.21 14.15
N ASP A 57 21.20 -13.71 12.95
CA ASP A 57 21.36 -14.46 11.71
C ASP A 57 22.83 -14.40 11.25
N ASN A 58 23.74 -14.75 12.16
CA ASN A 58 25.11 -15.12 11.79
C ASN A 58 25.07 -16.54 11.21
N ASP A 59 24.58 -16.65 9.98
CA ASP A 59 25.20 -17.61 9.09
C ASP A 59 26.52 -16.95 8.67
N ASP A 60 27.61 -17.30 9.37
CA ASP A 60 28.97 -16.74 9.22
C ASP A 60 29.55 -16.87 7.78
N ASN A 61 28.77 -17.38 6.83
CA ASN A 61 29.11 -17.57 5.42
C ASN A 61 28.38 -16.61 4.46
N ASP A 62 27.50 -15.69 4.91
CA ASP A 62 26.79 -14.75 4.03
C ASP A 62 27.50 -13.38 4.02
N GLU A 63 28.36 -13.15 3.03
CA GLU A 63 29.14 -11.91 2.79
C GLU A 63 28.26 -10.64 2.57
N PHE A 64 26.93 -10.76 2.66
CA PHE A 64 25.91 -9.76 2.32
C PHE A 64 25.01 -9.34 3.50
N CYS A 65 25.51 -9.32 4.74
CA CYS A 65 24.79 -8.70 5.86
C CYS A 65 24.78 -7.16 5.70
N GLY A 66 23.65 -6.59 5.25
CA GLY A 66 23.48 -5.15 5.05
C GLY A 66 22.01 -4.72 5.02
N ASP A 67 21.76 -3.40 4.99
CA ASP A 67 20.41 -2.82 4.95
C ASP A 67 19.58 -3.37 3.78
N TYR A 68 18.26 -3.46 3.98
CA TYR A 68 17.28 -3.82 2.96
C TYR A 68 16.48 -2.59 2.52
N TYR A 69 15.97 -2.61 1.30
CA TYR A 69 15.06 -1.59 0.79
C TYR A 69 13.63 -2.12 0.68
N LEU A 70 12.69 -1.46 1.36
CA LEU A 70 11.27 -1.82 1.38
C LEU A 70 10.46 -0.59 1.00
N SER A 71 9.67 -0.64 -0.08
CA SER A 71 8.93 0.54 -0.58
C SER A 71 7.98 1.21 0.44
N THR A 72 7.60 0.48 1.49
CA THR A 72 6.75 0.99 2.58
C THR A 72 7.54 1.72 3.66
N VAL A 73 8.83 1.44 3.83
CA VAL A 73 9.67 1.96 4.94
C VAL A 73 10.85 2.79 4.42
N GLY A 74 11.37 2.48 3.24
CA GLY A 74 12.66 2.93 2.72
C GLY A 74 13.76 1.92 3.04
N MET A 75 14.96 2.42 3.29
CA MET A 75 16.08 1.65 3.83
C MET A 75 15.80 1.24 5.29
N THR A 76 15.93 -0.05 5.58
CA THR A 76 15.84 -0.57 6.96
C THR A 76 16.96 -0.02 7.83
N ASN A 77 16.74 0.02 9.14
CA ASN A 77 17.77 0.39 10.12
C ASN A 77 18.34 1.81 9.94
N CYS A 78 17.57 2.74 9.35
CA CYS A 78 17.93 4.15 9.30
C CYS A 78 17.42 4.90 10.54
N LYS A 79 18.24 5.79 11.12
CA LYS A 79 17.80 6.76 12.14
C LYS A 79 16.92 7.85 11.55
N MET A 80 17.07 8.14 10.26
CA MET A 80 16.29 9.16 9.53
C MET A 80 15.15 8.52 8.75
N ASN A 81 14.03 9.22 8.65
CA ASN A 81 12.93 8.79 7.80
C ASN A 81 13.30 9.02 6.32
N GLU A 82 13.02 8.05 5.47
CA GLU A 82 13.27 8.16 4.02
C GLU A 82 11.99 8.55 3.27
N HIS A 83 12.15 9.42 2.29
CA HIS A 83 11.15 9.59 1.24
C HIS A 83 11.14 8.36 0.31
N ASN A 84 10.13 7.50 0.47
CA ASN A 84 9.95 6.25 -0.27
C ASN A 84 8.75 6.29 -1.23
N GLU A 85 8.57 5.22 -2.01
CA GLU A 85 7.52 5.13 -3.04
C GLU A 85 6.13 5.26 -2.45
N LEU A 86 5.86 4.62 -1.31
CA LEU A 86 4.54 4.68 -0.68
C LEU A 86 4.19 6.10 -0.21
N LYS A 87 5.16 6.79 0.42
CA LYS A 87 4.99 8.18 0.84
C LYS A 87 4.76 9.12 -0.34
N ARG A 88 5.48 8.90 -1.45
CA ARG A 88 5.28 9.63 -2.72
C ARG A 88 3.87 9.42 -3.27
N ASP A 89 3.42 8.18 -3.35
CA ASP A 89 2.10 7.85 -3.90
C ASP A 89 0.98 8.48 -3.06
N GLN A 90 1.10 8.41 -1.73
CA GLN A 90 0.16 9.05 -0.80
C GLN A 90 0.18 10.59 -0.92
N SER A 91 1.34 11.21 -1.15
CA SER A 91 1.43 12.66 -1.37
C SER A 91 0.73 13.09 -2.66
N ILE A 92 0.86 12.31 -3.75
CA ILE A 92 0.15 12.57 -5.01
C ILE A 92 -1.38 12.55 -4.77
N ILE A 93 -1.89 11.56 -4.04
CA ILE A 93 -3.32 11.47 -3.72
C ILE A 93 -3.76 12.69 -2.91
N PHE A 94 -3.01 13.04 -1.86
CA PHE A 94 -3.29 14.21 -1.02
C PHE A 94 -3.39 15.51 -1.83
N PHE A 95 -2.38 15.82 -2.65
CA PHE A 95 -2.37 17.04 -3.45
C PHE A 95 -3.44 17.04 -4.54
N ARG A 96 -3.77 15.87 -5.14
CA ARG A 96 -4.89 15.75 -6.08
C ARG A 96 -6.24 16.06 -5.43
N ILE A 97 -6.45 15.68 -4.17
CA ILE A 97 -7.67 16.02 -3.43
C ILE A 97 -7.75 17.54 -3.25
N LEU A 98 -6.68 18.20 -2.80
CA LEU A 98 -6.66 19.66 -2.67
C LEU A 98 -6.94 20.36 -3.99
N ASP A 99 -6.29 19.92 -5.07
CA ASP A 99 -6.46 20.47 -6.42
C ASP A 99 -7.88 20.26 -6.96
N LYS A 100 -8.45 19.04 -6.83
CA LYS A 100 -9.81 18.72 -7.28
C LYS A 100 -10.86 19.60 -6.61
N HIS A 101 -10.63 20.00 -5.36
CA HIS A 101 -11.53 20.84 -4.58
C HIS A 101 -11.13 22.32 -4.56
N ASN A 102 -10.21 22.73 -5.44
CA ASN A 102 -9.76 24.11 -5.62
C ASN A 102 -9.27 24.77 -4.33
N VAL A 103 -8.66 24.02 -3.41
CA VAL A 103 -8.05 24.59 -2.20
C VAL A 103 -6.77 25.32 -2.59
N PRO A 104 -6.61 26.63 -2.38
CA PRO A 104 -5.37 27.32 -2.66
C PRO A 104 -4.34 27.04 -1.55
N TYR A 105 -3.23 26.43 -1.91
CA TYR A 105 -2.09 26.17 -1.03
C TYR A 105 -0.78 26.48 -1.75
N ALA A 106 0.31 26.57 -0.99
CA ALA A 106 1.65 26.47 -1.55
C ALA A 106 2.55 25.62 -0.64
N ILE A 107 3.37 24.81 -1.29
CA ILE A 107 4.45 24.05 -0.68
C ILE A 107 5.62 24.99 -0.40
N PHE A 108 6.29 24.76 0.71
CA PHE A 108 7.42 25.59 1.13
C PHE A 108 8.44 24.77 1.95
N ALA A 109 9.41 25.43 2.60
CA ALA A 109 10.36 24.84 3.55
C ALA A 109 11.28 23.77 2.94
N GLY A 110 11.36 22.56 3.53
CA GLY A 110 12.27 21.51 3.06
C GLY A 110 12.04 21.13 1.59
N SER A 111 10.78 21.18 1.16
CA SER A 111 10.40 20.95 -0.25
C SER A 111 10.90 22.06 -1.17
N SER A 112 10.96 23.32 -0.73
CA SER A 112 11.54 24.43 -1.50
C SER A 112 13.04 24.24 -1.72
N ILE A 113 13.76 23.72 -0.72
CA ILE A 113 15.18 23.37 -0.85
C ILE A 113 15.34 22.25 -1.89
N GLY A 114 14.52 21.20 -1.81
CA GLY A 114 14.52 20.11 -2.80
C GLY A 114 14.22 20.59 -4.22
N LEU A 115 13.27 21.52 -4.35
CA LEU A 115 12.91 22.12 -5.63
C LEU A 115 14.08 22.84 -6.29
N LEU A 116 14.80 23.69 -5.54
CA LEU A 116 15.94 24.45 -6.06
C LEU A 116 17.14 23.57 -6.40
N ARG A 117 17.27 22.41 -5.75
CA ARG A 117 18.39 21.48 -5.97
C ARG A 117 18.21 20.64 -7.22
N ASN A 118 17.19 19.77 -7.22
CA ASN A 118 16.96 18.80 -8.30
C ASN A 118 15.47 18.60 -8.65
N GLY A 119 14.58 19.43 -8.10
CA GLY A 119 13.15 19.28 -8.34
C GLY A 119 12.52 18.07 -7.65
N LYS A 120 13.13 17.54 -6.58
CA LYS A 120 12.65 16.36 -5.86
C LYS A 120 12.67 16.55 -4.36
N THR A 121 11.88 15.75 -3.66
CA THR A 121 11.97 15.64 -2.21
C THR A 121 13.37 15.21 -1.79
N ILE A 122 13.88 15.82 -0.72
CA ILE A 122 15.18 15.45 -0.16
C ILE A 122 15.07 14.01 0.37
N PRO A 123 16.04 13.11 0.11
CA PRO A 123 15.86 11.69 0.41
C PRO A 123 15.53 11.37 1.85
N TRP A 124 16.04 12.15 2.80
CA TRP A 124 15.81 12.01 4.24
C TRP A 124 14.73 12.96 4.79
N SER A 125 13.84 13.48 3.93
CA SER A 125 12.72 14.33 4.34
C SER A 125 11.60 13.50 4.95
N ASP A 126 11.14 13.89 6.13
CA ASP A 126 10.15 13.16 6.94
C ASP A 126 8.71 13.65 6.76
N ASP A 127 8.48 14.81 6.13
CA ASP A 127 7.15 15.34 5.81
C ASP A 127 7.14 16.32 4.61
N TYR A 128 5.98 16.93 4.37
CA TYR A 128 5.76 18.07 3.47
C TYR A 128 5.18 19.24 4.27
N ASP A 129 5.63 20.46 3.98
CA ASP A 129 5.04 21.67 4.57
C ASP A 129 4.21 22.44 3.53
N ILE A 130 2.96 22.79 3.89
CA ILE A 130 2.13 23.69 3.08
C ILE A 130 1.59 24.86 3.88
N VAL A 131 1.45 25.99 3.20
CA VAL A 131 0.71 27.14 3.72
C VAL A 131 -0.69 27.19 3.12
N ILE A 132 -1.68 27.52 3.95
CA ILE A 132 -3.02 27.90 3.52
C ILE A 132 -3.36 29.23 4.18
N LEU A 133 -3.76 30.20 3.36
CA LEU A 133 -4.13 31.52 3.86
C LEU A 133 -5.49 31.50 4.57
N ASN A 134 -5.65 32.34 5.59
CA ASN A 134 -6.84 32.38 6.45
C ASN A 134 -8.15 32.55 5.68
N ASN A 135 -8.15 33.32 4.59
CA ASN A 135 -9.32 33.50 3.73
C ASN A 135 -9.76 32.22 2.98
N ASN A 136 -8.89 31.20 2.92
CA ASN A 136 -9.13 29.93 2.24
C ASN A 136 -9.37 28.75 3.21
N LEU A 137 -9.30 28.96 4.53
CA LEU A 137 -9.44 27.87 5.50
C LEU A 137 -10.79 27.16 5.43
N LYS A 138 -11.86 27.87 5.05
CA LYS A 138 -13.17 27.24 4.83
C LYS A 138 -13.09 26.14 3.76
N LEU A 139 -12.41 26.39 2.64
CA LEU A 139 -12.23 25.40 1.57
C LEU A 139 -11.46 24.17 2.06
N LEU A 140 -10.42 24.39 2.88
CA LEU A 140 -9.68 23.30 3.51
C LEU A 140 -10.59 22.45 4.42
N PHE A 141 -11.37 23.10 5.29
CA PHE A 141 -12.24 22.42 6.24
C PHE A 141 -13.37 21.64 5.55
N ASP A 142 -13.92 22.18 4.47
CA ASP A 142 -14.91 21.50 3.62
C ASP A 142 -14.32 20.23 2.96
N VAL A 143 -12.99 20.16 2.79
CA VAL A 143 -12.26 19.01 2.24
C VAL A 143 -11.86 17.96 3.30
N PHE A 144 -11.87 18.30 4.60
CA PHE A 144 -11.50 17.34 5.66
C PHE A 144 -12.32 16.03 5.66
N PRO A 145 -13.65 16.02 5.46
CA PRO A 145 -14.40 14.77 5.32
C PRO A 145 -13.92 13.91 4.15
N ILE A 146 -13.52 14.54 3.05
CA ILE A 146 -13.02 13.88 1.83
C ILE A 146 -11.63 13.29 2.09
N LEU A 147 -10.73 14.04 2.74
CA LEU A 147 -9.44 13.51 3.19
C LEU A 147 -9.61 12.30 4.11
N ARG A 148 -10.51 12.37 5.09
CA ARG A 148 -10.83 11.21 5.95
C ARG A 148 -11.30 10.02 5.12
N LYS A 149 -12.24 10.25 4.19
CA LYS A 149 -12.76 9.22 3.29
C LYS A 149 -11.67 8.57 2.42
N ASN A 150 -10.56 9.26 2.16
CA ASN A 150 -9.43 8.75 1.38
C ASN A 150 -8.33 8.09 2.24
N GLY A 151 -8.57 7.83 3.53
CA GLY A 151 -7.58 7.18 4.39
C GLY A 151 -6.61 8.13 5.07
N PHE A 152 -6.86 9.45 5.07
CA PHE A 152 -6.06 10.41 5.84
C PHE A 152 -6.67 10.70 7.22
N LYS A 153 -5.82 11.10 8.16
CA LYS A 153 -6.20 11.55 9.49
C LYS A 153 -5.73 12.98 9.67
N ILE A 154 -6.60 13.80 10.25
CA ILE A 154 -6.30 15.19 10.60
C ILE A 154 -5.93 15.23 12.08
N ILE A 155 -4.71 15.66 12.38
CA ILE A 155 -4.20 15.88 13.73
C ILE A 155 -4.16 17.38 13.94
N LYS A 156 -5.01 17.88 14.84
CA LYS A 156 -4.92 19.29 15.26
C LYS A 156 -3.74 19.45 16.22
N ASN A 157 -2.96 20.51 16.02
CA ASN A 157 -1.84 20.80 16.88
C ASN A 157 -2.36 21.24 18.26
N LYS A 158 -1.77 20.68 19.31
CA LYS A 158 -2.02 21.08 20.69
C LYS A 158 -0.76 21.70 21.27
N ASN A 159 -0.92 22.72 22.11
CA ASN A 159 0.16 23.19 22.95
C ASN A 159 0.56 22.09 23.93
N LYS A 160 1.83 21.71 23.96
CA LYS A 160 2.33 20.61 24.81
C LYS A 160 2.21 20.90 26.32
N PHE A 161 2.18 22.17 26.71
CA PHE A 161 2.13 22.59 28.12
C PHE A 161 0.71 22.85 28.60
N THR A 162 -0.14 23.45 27.75
CA THR A 162 -1.53 23.80 28.13
C THR A 162 -2.55 22.76 27.67
N ASN A 163 -2.18 21.85 26.77
CA ASN A 163 -3.06 20.86 26.12
C ASN A 163 -4.23 21.49 25.32
N GLU A 164 -4.21 22.81 25.13
CA GLU A 164 -5.17 23.55 24.31
C GLU A 164 -4.82 23.42 22.83
N TYR A 165 -5.84 23.39 21.97
CA TYR A 165 -5.62 23.40 20.54
C TYR A 165 -5.06 24.75 20.10
N ASN A 166 -4.02 24.72 19.26
CA ASN A 166 -3.53 25.94 18.63
C ASN A 166 -4.25 26.15 17.28
N ASP A 167 -4.52 27.40 16.97
CA ASP A 167 -5.05 27.81 15.67
C ASP A 167 -3.93 28.02 14.62
N GLY A 168 -2.73 27.52 14.90
CA GLY A 168 -1.55 27.67 14.03
C GLY A 168 -1.53 26.70 12.85
N GLY A 169 -2.26 25.59 12.92
CA GLY A 169 -2.29 24.61 11.84
C GLY A 169 -2.81 23.23 12.25
N CYS A 170 -2.62 22.28 11.33
CA CYS A 170 -2.85 20.86 11.58
C CYS A 170 -1.88 20.02 10.76
N SER A 171 -1.68 18.76 11.16
CA SER A 171 -0.95 17.78 10.37
C SER A 171 -1.94 16.81 9.72
N ILE A 172 -1.71 16.51 8.44
CA ILE A 172 -2.39 15.46 7.71
C ILE A 172 -1.47 14.27 7.63
N ILE A 173 -1.90 13.14 8.17
CA ILE A 173 -1.12 11.91 8.17
C ILE A 173 -1.92 10.78 7.51
N SER A 174 -1.26 9.79 6.93
CA SER A 174 -1.96 8.55 6.57
C SER A 174 -2.53 7.87 7.82
N GLN A 175 -3.72 7.26 7.71
CA GLN A 175 -4.29 6.50 8.82
C GLN A 175 -3.42 5.27 9.10
N VAL A 176 -3.06 5.11 10.38
CA VAL A 176 -2.33 3.94 10.87
C VAL A 176 -3.37 2.91 11.32
N HIS A 177 -3.32 1.72 10.74
CA HIS A 177 -4.11 0.59 11.20
C HIS A 177 -3.51 0.05 12.51
N LYS A 178 -4.35 -0.16 13.52
CA LYS A 178 -3.90 -0.73 14.80
C LYS A 178 -3.88 -2.25 14.65
N PHE A 179 -2.70 -2.84 14.58
CA PHE A 179 -2.54 -4.28 14.70
C PHE A 179 -3.00 -4.72 16.11
N PHE A 180 -4.04 -5.55 16.19
CA PHE A 180 -4.43 -6.17 17.45
C PHE A 180 -3.50 -7.35 17.71
N THR A 181 -2.44 -7.14 18.48
CA THR A 181 -1.70 -8.27 19.05
C THR A 181 -2.57 -8.92 20.13
N SER A 182 -2.92 -10.18 19.93
CA SER A 182 -3.54 -11.00 20.96
C SER A 182 -2.47 -11.41 21.99
N SER A 183 -2.14 -10.54 22.92
CA SER A 183 -1.32 -10.89 24.09
C SER A 183 -2.07 -10.65 25.41
N LYS A 184 -3.38 -10.41 25.37
CA LYS A 184 -4.20 -10.21 26.59
C LYS A 184 -4.65 -11.51 27.27
N GLN A 185 -4.41 -12.69 26.70
CA GLN A 185 -4.73 -13.97 27.35
C GLN A 185 -3.52 -14.65 28.02
N ASP A 186 -2.28 -14.28 27.67
CA ASP A 186 -1.08 -14.91 28.24
C ASP A 186 -0.39 -14.06 29.32
N GLN A 187 -0.98 -12.91 29.70
CA GLN A 187 -0.47 -12.02 30.75
C GLN A 187 -1.26 -12.07 32.06
N GLN A 188 -2.21 -13.01 32.21
CA GLN A 188 -2.95 -13.20 33.46
C GLN A 188 -2.27 -14.14 34.47
N ASP A 189 -1.16 -14.80 34.10
CA ASP A 189 -0.47 -15.76 34.98
C ASP A 189 0.93 -15.32 35.47
N GLN A 190 1.31 -14.04 35.29
CA GLN A 190 2.56 -13.50 35.86
C GLN A 190 2.41 -12.06 36.38
N GLN A 191 1.36 -11.79 37.15
CA GLN A 191 1.32 -10.61 38.02
C GLN A 191 1.61 -11.01 39.45
N ASP A 192 2.90 -11.15 39.77
CA ASP A 192 3.40 -10.87 41.09
C ASP A 192 4.79 -10.24 40.98
N GLN A 193 4.88 -8.99 41.47
CA GLN A 193 6.09 -8.21 41.77
C GLN A 193 6.91 -7.69 40.57
N GLN A 194 6.58 -6.47 40.11
CA GLN A 194 7.56 -5.39 39.88
C GLN A 194 6.87 -4.06 39.52
N ASP A 195 7.51 -2.96 39.90
CA ASP A 195 6.98 -1.61 40.07
C ASP A 195 6.32 -0.96 38.83
N GLN A 196 5.27 -0.18 39.10
CA GLN A 196 4.38 0.49 38.12
C GLN A 196 4.98 1.72 37.42
N GLN A 197 6.30 1.90 37.39
CA GLN A 197 6.93 3.07 36.75
C GLN A 197 7.78 2.76 35.49
N ASP A 198 8.19 1.51 35.26
CA ASP A 198 9.02 1.15 34.09
C ASP A 198 8.24 0.50 32.94
N GLN A 199 6.98 0.13 33.15
CA GLN A 199 6.16 -0.48 32.10
C GLN A 199 5.63 0.54 31.08
N GLN A 200 5.46 1.80 31.45
CA GLN A 200 4.92 2.82 30.56
C GLN A 200 5.97 3.29 29.53
N ASP A 201 7.23 3.41 29.93
CA ASP A 201 8.33 3.82 29.05
C ASP A 201 8.80 2.68 28.13
N GLN A 202 8.78 1.42 28.58
CA GLN A 202 9.10 0.28 27.70
C GLN A 202 7.96 -0.05 26.72
N GLN A 203 6.71 0.12 27.14
CA GLN A 203 5.56 -0.06 26.26
C GLN A 203 5.45 1.07 25.24
N ASP A 204 5.80 2.31 25.59
CA ASP A 204 5.90 3.43 24.63
C ASP A 204 7.10 3.29 23.68
N GLN A 205 8.22 2.67 24.08
CA GLN A 205 9.36 2.42 23.19
C GLN A 205 9.11 1.27 22.19
N GLN A 206 8.50 0.15 22.62
CA GLN A 206 8.09 -0.92 21.69
C GLN A 206 6.91 -0.53 20.80
N ASP A 207 5.97 0.29 21.30
CA ASP A 207 4.86 0.81 20.50
C ASP A 207 5.28 1.89 19.49
N GLN A 208 6.39 2.59 19.72
CA GLN A 208 6.90 3.60 18.78
C GLN A 208 7.56 2.99 17.54
N GLU A 209 8.07 1.75 17.62
CA GLU A 209 8.80 1.11 16.53
C GLU A 209 7.92 0.74 15.32
N TYR A 210 6.60 0.58 15.51
CA TYR A 210 5.67 0.15 14.44
C TYR A 210 4.50 1.13 14.18
N LYS A 211 4.48 2.33 14.79
CA LYS A 211 3.35 3.30 14.72
C LYS A 211 3.61 4.58 13.93
N ARG A 212 4.61 4.64 13.05
CA ARG A 212 4.80 5.84 12.21
C ARG A 212 3.87 5.83 11.00
N SER A 213 3.03 6.85 10.90
CA SER A 213 2.36 7.18 9.66
C SER A 213 3.39 7.40 8.55
N LEU A 214 3.13 6.82 7.39
CA LEU A 214 4.09 6.79 6.28
C LEU A 214 4.11 8.11 5.51
N PHE A 215 2.94 8.73 5.35
CA PHE A 215 2.81 10.10 4.85
C PHE A 215 2.50 11.07 5.99
N ALA A 216 3.10 12.26 5.92
CA ALA A 216 2.81 13.40 6.78
C ALA A 216 2.92 14.69 5.96
N CYS A 217 1.99 15.60 6.20
CA CYS A 217 2.03 16.96 5.69
C CYS A 217 1.52 17.94 6.74
N ASP A 218 2.35 18.92 7.10
CA ASP A 218 2.00 19.99 8.00
C ASP A 218 1.37 21.16 7.25
N ILE A 219 0.16 21.53 7.68
CA ILE A 219 -0.62 22.63 7.14
C ILE A 219 -0.55 23.81 8.09
N PHE A 220 0.02 24.90 7.61
CA PHE A 220 0.18 26.12 8.37
C PHE A 220 -0.89 27.15 8.02
N TYR A 221 -1.71 27.51 9.00
CA TYR A 221 -2.74 28.54 8.85
C TYR A 221 -2.09 29.91 8.97
N SER A 222 -2.12 30.68 7.89
CA SER A 222 -1.31 31.89 7.77
C SER A 222 -2.06 33.09 7.22
N HIS A 223 -1.53 34.27 7.50
CA HIS A 223 -2.04 35.54 6.98
C HIS A 223 -0.87 36.48 6.66
N PHE A 224 -1.15 37.57 5.96
CA PHE A 224 -0.22 38.68 5.85
C PHE A 224 -0.54 39.73 6.92
N ASP A 225 0.47 40.18 7.65
CA ASP A 225 0.31 41.32 8.55
C ASP A 225 0.12 42.64 7.79
N LYS A 226 -0.11 43.74 8.51
CA LYS A 226 -0.33 45.08 7.93
C LYS A 226 0.83 45.59 7.06
N ASN A 227 2.03 45.03 7.23
CA ASN A 227 3.22 45.38 6.48
C ASN A 227 3.48 44.39 5.33
N GLY A 228 2.55 43.46 5.07
CA GLY A 228 2.63 42.49 3.99
C GLY A 228 3.54 41.30 4.28
N PHE A 229 3.91 41.03 5.53
CA PHE A 229 4.74 39.87 5.87
C PHE A 229 3.90 38.66 6.27
N LEU A 230 4.30 37.47 5.82
CA LEU A 230 3.62 36.21 6.11
C LEU A 230 3.80 35.85 7.60
N ARG A 231 2.69 35.56 8.27
CA ARG A 231 2.64 35.15 9.68
C ARG A 231 1.81 33.88 9.85
N ASN A 232 2.27 33.01 10.75
CA ASN A 232 1.46 31.91 11.27
C ASN A 232 0.53 32.40 12.38
N ASN A 233 -0.68 31.86 12.44
CA ASN A 233 -1.64 32.19 13.51
C ASN A 233 -1.20 31.72 14.90
N GLY A 234 -0.39 30.67 14.98
CA GLY A 234 0.15 30.13 16.23
C GLY A 234 1.40 30.84 16.74
N LEU A 235 1.93 31.83 16.01
CA LEU A 235 3.14 32.58 16.37
C LEU A 235 4.42 31.72 16.46
N TRP A 236 4.47 30.59 15.77
CA TRP A 236 5.64 29.71 15.69
C TRP A 236 5.97 29.35 14.23
N GLY A 237 7.10 28.65 14.03
CA GLY A 237 7.61 28.28 12.70
C GLY A 237 8.64 29.27 12.15
N LEU A 238 9.59 28.76 11.36
CA LEU A 238 10.77 29.53 10.91
C LEU A 238 10.39 30.83 10.19
N TYR A 239 9.29 30.86 9.43
CA TYR A 239 8.88 32.04 8.66
C TYR A 239 8.22 33.15 9.50
N HIS A 240 7.66 32.86 10.68
CA HIS A 240 7.11 33.90 11.55
C HIS A 240 8.18 34.95 11.91
N VAL A 241 9.43 34.48 12.07
CA VAL A 241 10.59 35.31 12.45
C VAL A 241 11.36 35.85 11.24
N LYS A 242 11.29 35.18 10.08
CA LYS A 242 12.18 35.46 8.92
C LYS A 242 11.65 36.49 7.91
N ASN A 243 10.52 37.15 8.21
CA ASN A 243 9.98 38.30 7.45
C ASN A 243 9.88 38.07 5.93
N LEU A 244 9.21 36.99 5.53
CA LEU A 244 8.85 36.76 4.12
C LEU A 244 7.74 37.71 3.70
N HIS A 245 8.03 38.60 2.74
CA HIS A 245 7.07 39.58 2.26
C HIS A 245 6.16 38.96 1.19
N MET A 246 4.93 39.45 1.05
CA MET A 246 3.92 38.96 0.11
C MET A 246 4.43 38.87 -1.33
N ARG A 247 5.36 39.73 -1.75
CA ARG A 247 6.01 39.67 -3.09
C ARG A 247 6.81 38.39 -3.34
N ASP A 248 7.37 37.81 -2.29
CA ASP A 248 8.13 36.56 -2.36
C ASP A 248 7.20 35.35 -2.35
N VAL A 249 6.04 35.48 -1.69
CA VAL A 249 5.06 34.41 -1.50
C VAL A 249 4.07 34.34 -2.66
N MET A 250 3.51 35.47 -3.09
CA MET A 250 2.42 35.58 -4.03
C MET A 250 2.84 36.16 -5.40
N PRO A 251 2.13 35.79 -6.49
CA PRO A 251 1.16 34.70 -6.55
C PRO A 251 1.86 33.34 -6.45
N PHE A 252 1.17 32.32 -5.92
CA PHE A 252 1.72 30.96 -5.95
C PHE A 252 2.00 30.52 -7.40
N ARG A 253 3.14 29.84 -7.62
CA ARG A 253 3.59 29.40 -8.94
C ARG A 253 3.73 27.89 -8.96
N ARG A 254 3.06 27.23 -9.89
CA ARG A 254 3.25 25.78 -10.09
C ARG A 254 4.62 25.49 -10.67
N ARG A 255 5.31 24.51 -10.08
CA ARG A 255 6.62 24.00 -10.47
C ARG A 255 6.57 22.48 -10.47
N ILE A 256 7.32 21.85 -11.37
CA ILE A 256 7.43 20.39 -11.38
C ILE A 256 8.30 19.99 -10.19
N PHE A 257 7.72 19.22 -9.28
CA PHE A 257 8.37 18.68 -8.10
C PHE A 257 7.95 17.22 -7.91
N ASP A 258 8.89 16.30 -7.76
CA ASP A 258 8.62 14.85 -7.77
C ASP A 258 7.80 14.36 -8.98
N GLY A 259 7.91 15.07 -10.10
CA GLY A 259 7.17 14.78 -11.34
C GLY A 259 5.72 15.28 -11.35
N ILE A 260 5.26 16.01 -10.33
CA ILE A 260 3.93 16.61 -10.27
C ILE A 260 3.99 18.16 -10.24
N PRO A 261 3.06 18.87 -10.89
CA PRO A 261 3.04 20.33 -10.89
C PRO A 261 2.42 20.87 -9.59
N LEU A 262 3.24 21.20 -8.60
CA LEU A 262 2.79 21.68 -7.29
C LEU A 262 2.97 23.19 -7.14
N PRO A 263 2.06 23.91 -6.45
CA PRO A 263 2.20 25.34 -6.19
C PRO A 263 3.27 25.60 -5.14
N PHE A 264 4.24 26.45 -5.46
CA PHE A 264 5.25 26.98 -4.54
C PHE A 264 5.10 28.49 -4.40
N PHE A 265 5.86 29.09 -3.50
CA PHE A 265 5.99 30.55 -3.42
C PHE A 265 6.52 31.14 -4.73
N ASN A 266 6.15 32.40 -4.98
CA ASN A 266 6.54 33.12 -6.19
C ASN A 266 8.06 33.18 -6.38
N ASN A 267 8.80 33.46 -5.31
CA ASN A 267 10.26 33.56 -5.28
C ASN A 267 10.87 32.57 -4.28
N VAL A 268 10.92 31.30 -4.67
CA VAL A 268 11.49 30.20 -3.86
C VAL A 268 12.95 30.45 -3.47
N ASN A 269 13.76 31.07 -4.35
CA ASN A 269 15.15 31.42 -4.02
C ASN A 269 15.20 32.39 -2.83
N SER A 270 14.37 33.45 -2.84
CA SER A 270 14.30 34.37 -1.71
C SER A 270 13.76 33.70 -0.45
N GLU A 271 12.79 32.78 -0.58
CA GLU A 271 12.26 32.02 0.55
C GLU A 271 13.37 31.21 1.23
N VAL A 272 14.07 30.39 0.45
CA VAL A 272 15.13 29.51 0.95
C VAL A 272 16.26 30.33 1.56
N TYR A 273 16.72 31.37 0.86
CA TYR A 273 17.81 32.22 1.36
C TYR A 273 17.46 32.92 2.67
N LYS A 274 16.26 33.52 2.77
CA LYS A 274 15.84 34.23 4.01
C LYS A 274 15.64 33.26 5.17
N THR A 275 15.18 32.04 4.90
CA THR A 275 14.82 31.08 5.95
C THR A 275 16.04 30.28 6.42
N TYR A 276 16.85 29.79 5.48
CA TYR A 276 17.93 28.82 5.70
C TYR A 276 19.32 29.35 5.36
N GLY A 277 19.44 30.49 4.66
CA GLY A 277 20.72 31.02 4.18
C GLY A 277 21.22 30.29 2.93
N ASN A 278 22.54 30.16 2.80
CA ASN A 278 23.15 29.41 1.71
C ASN A 278 23.00 27.90 1.97
N THR A 279 22.24 27.21 1.11
CA THR A 279 21.96 25.77 1.21
C THR A 279 22.79 24.90 0.24
N ASP A 280 23.82 25.47 -0.39
CA ASP A 280 24.69 24.75 -1.34
C ASP A 280 25.60 23.74 -0.64
N GLU A 281 26.01 24.03 0.60
CA GLU A 281 26.72 23.08 1.46
C GLU A 281 25.81 21.91 1.83
N GLY A 282 26.34 20.69 1.73
CA GLY A 282 25.60 19.49 2.10
C GLY A 282 25.67 19.30 3.60
N ILE A 283 24.70 19.83 4.34
CA ILE A 283 24.62 19.61 5.79
C ILE A 283 23.42 18.70 6.06
N ILE A 284 23.69 17.56 6.67
CA ILE A 284 22.67 16.63 7.16
C ILE A 284 22.69 16.66 8.68
N LYS A 285 21.53 16.80 9.30
CA LYS A 285 21.35 16.81 10.75
C LYS A 285 20.23 15.85 11.11
N THR A 286 20.34 15.19 12.26
CA THR A 286 19.20 14.48 12.83
C THR A 286 18.10 15.48 13.20
N HIS A 287 16.85 15.01 13.30
CA HIS A 287 15.72 15.85 13.69
C HIS A 287 15.94 16.54 15.05
N PHE A 288 16.67 15.89 15.97
CA PHE A 288 17.04 16.47 17.28
C PHE A 288 18.33 17.31 17.24
N GLN A 289 18.95 17.45 16.07
CA GLN A 289 20.22 18.16 15.83
C GLN A 289 21.39 17.67 16.70
N THR A 290 21.28 16.46 17.26
CA THR A 290 22.28 15.84 18.12
C THR A 290 23.47 15.32 17.32
N GLU A 291 23.25 14.90 16.08
CA GLU A 291 24.28 14.42 15.17
C GLU A 291 24.19 15.22 13.86
N SER A 292 25.36 15.47 13.25
CA SER A 292 25.42 16.14 11.95
C SER A 292 26.60 15.65 11.12
N SER A 293 26.45 15.70 9.80
CA SER A 293 27.54 15.45 8.85
C SER A 293 27.59 16.57 7.82
N LYS A 294 28.81 16.96 7.47
CA LYS A 294 29.08 18.01 6.49
C LYS A 294 29.74 17.41 5.26
N TYR A 295 29.21 17.76 4.11
CA TYR A 295 29.66 17.38 2.79
C TYR A 295 30.13 18.62 2.03
N ALA A 296 31.03 18.41 1.08
CA ALA A 296 31.50 19.48 0.18
C ALA A 296 30.36 20.15 -0.60
N SER A 297 29.29 19.40 -0.90
CA SER A 297 28.08 19.91 -1.52
C SER A 297 26.88 19.02 -1.18
N TRP A 298 25.66 19.54 -1.31
CA TRP A 298 24.45 18.72 -1.19
C TRP A 298 24.44 17.57 -2.20
N ARG A 299 25.02 17.77 -3.39
CA ARG A 299 25.08 16.76 -4.45
C ARG A 299 25.89 15.55 -4.02
N THR A 300 27.02 15.77 -3.37
CA THR A 300 27.85 14.67 -2.82
C THR A 300 27.10 13.90 -1.74
N ALA A 301 26.38 14.60 -0.86
CA ALA A 301 25.56 13.96 0.17
C ALA A 301 24.42 13.12 -0.43
N TYR A 302 23.76 13.65 -1.48
CA TYR A 302 22.70 12.97 -2.22
C TYR A 302 23.22 11.73 -2.94
N GLU A 303 24.35 11.85 -3.64
CA GLU A 303 24.99 10.72 -4.35
C GLU A 303 25.38 9.60 -3.38
N GLU A 304 25.91 9.93 -2.19
CA GLU A 304 26.19 8.91 -1.17
C GLU A 304 24.91 8.21 -0.68
N PHE A 305 23.85 8.97 -0.40
CA PHE A 305 22.56 8.40 0.02
C PHE A 305 22.00 7.45 -1.06
N GLU A 306 21.97 7.88 -2.32
CA GLU A 306 21.47 7.06 -3.43
C GLU A 306 22.31 5.80 -3.63
N ASN A 307 23.64 5.87 -3.49
CA ASN A 307 24.49 4.69 -3.58
C ASN A 307 24.18 3.67 -2.48
N ARG A 308 23.90 4.14 -1.25
CA ARG A 308 23.50 3.26 -0.14
C ARG A 308 22.12 2.64 -0.36
N LYS A 309 21.16 3.45 -0.82
CA LYS A 309 19.82 2.98 -1.21
C LYS A 309 19.91 1.90 -2.28
N LEU A 310 20.71 2.11 -3.32
CA LEU A 310 20.94 1.13 -4.38
C LEU A 310 21.55 -0.17 -3.84
N LYS A 311 22.52 -0.08 -2.93
CA LYS A 311 23.08 -1.26 -2.25
C LYS A 311 22.02 -2.01 -1.45
N ALA A 312 21.17 -1.30 -0.71
CA ALA A 312 20.09 -1.90 0.06
C ALA A 312 19.06 -2.62 -0.84
N MET A 313 18.72 -2.02 -1.99
CA MET A 313 17.88 -2.66 -3.01
C MET A 313 18.52 -3.93 -3.58
N GLN A 314 19.84 -3.93 -3.82
CA GLN A 314 20.57 -5.10 -4.28
C GLN A 314 20.57 -6.21 -3.22
N ASN A 315 20.80 -5.87 -1.96
CA ASN A 315 20.73 -6.82 -0.84
C ASN A 315 19.33 -7.46 -0.74
N THR A 316 18.27 -6.67 -0.85
CA THR A 316 16.89 -7.21 -0.85
C THR A 316 16.66 -8.17 -2.01
N LYS A 317 17.06 -7.80 -3.24
CA LYS A 317 16.95 -8.70 -4.40
C LYS A 317 17.75 -9.98 -4.20
N TYR A 318 18.97 -9.89 -3.69
CA TYR A 318 19.79 -11.05 -3.40
C TYR A 318 19.09 -11.98 -2.40
N LYS A 319 18.59 -11.44 -1.28
CA LYS A 319 17.87 -12.23 -0.26
C LYS A 319 16.64 -12.92 -0.83
N ILE A 320 15.87 -12.23 -1.67
CA ILE A 320 14.70 -12.77 -2.35
C ILE A 320 15.06 -14.02 -3.17
N TYR A 321 16.16 -13.98 -3.93
CA TYR A 321 16.51 -15.03 -4.91
C TYR A 321 17.59 -16.02 -4.44
N LYS A 322 18.19 -15.85 -3.25
CA LYS A 322 19.32 -16.65 -2.74
C LYS A 322 19.12 -18.16 -2.88
N ASN A 323 17.94 -18.67 -2.55
CA ASN A 323 17.66 -20.11 -2.51
C ASN A 323 17.01 -20.67 -3.79
N LYS A 324 16.84 -19.87 -4.85
CA LYS A 324 16.17 -20.31 -6.09
C LYS A 324 16.91 -21.47 -6.77
N ASN A 325 18.22 -21.59 -6.57
CA ASN A 325 19.04 -22.65 -7.18
C ASN A 325 19.08 -23.98 -6.40
N LEU A 326 18.66 -24.01 -5.12
CA LEU A 326 18.67 -25.25 -4.31
C LEU A 326 17.39 -26.08 -4.45
N ILE A 327 16.29 -25.49 -4.93
CA ILE A 327 14.97 -26.15 -5.04
C ILE A 327 14.80 -26.88 -6.39
N ASN A 328 15.75 -26.75 -7.31
CA ASN A 328 15.68 -27.41 -8.63
C ASN A 328 15.94 -28.93 -8.60
N ASP A 329 16.34 -29.51 -7.45
CA ASP A 329 16.49 -30.95 -7.28
C ASP A 329 15.48 -31.51 -6.27
N SER A 330 14.22 -31.62 -6.68
CA SER A 330 13.29 -32.70 -6.29
C SER A 330 11.88 -32.47 -6.84
N ASN A 331 11.47 -33.29 -7.81
CA ASN A 331 10.09 -33.67 -8.13
C ASN A 331 8.97 -32.72 -7.64
N GLN A 332 8.73 -31.60 -8.33
CA GLN A 332 7.51 -30.81 -8.15
C GLN A 332 6.77 -30.63 -9.47
N SER A 333 6.07 -31.69 -9.86
CA SER A 333 4.90 -31.56 -10.70
C SER A 333 3.80 -30.79 -9.94
N ASN A 334 3.25 -29.75 -10.57
CA ASN A 334 2.00 -29.07 -10.20
C ASN A 334 1.89 -28.43 -8.80
N LYS A 335 2.85 -27.60 -8.35
CA LYS A 335 2.52 -26.61 -7.30
C LYS A 335 1.86 -25.38 -7.92
N SER A 336 0.61 -25.15 -7.53
CA SER A 336 -0.18 -23.97 -7.89
C SER A 336 0.61 -22.66 -7.64
N ASN A 337 0.77 -21.82 -8.68
CA ASN A 337 1.40 -20.47 -8.63
C ASN A 337 0.58 -19.43 -7.84
N VAL A 338 -0.14 -19.89 -6.81
CA VAL A 338 -1.10 -19.12 -6.02
C VAL A 338 -0.73 -19.23 -4.55
N MET A 339 -0.61 -18.07 -3.90
CA MET A 339 -0.51 -17.95 -2.44
C MET A 339 -1.88 -17.53 -1.86
N LYS A 340 -2.24 -18.09 -0.71
CA LYS A 340 -3.47 -17.73 0.03
C LYS A 340 -3.06 -17.20 1.40
N ILE A 341 -3.52 -16.00 1.75
CA ILE A 341 -3.28 -15.36 3.05
C ILE A 341 -4.62 -15.25 3.77
N MET A 342 -4.81 -16.05 4.81
CA MET A 342 -6.02 -16.08 5.63
C MET A 342 -5.95 -15.06 6.78
N ASP A 343 -7.08 -14.80 7.44
CA ASP A 343 -7.27 -13.76 8.48
C ASP A 343 -6.61 -14.09 9.84
N ASP A 344 -6.05 -15.30 10.00
CA ASP A 344 -5.39 -15.76 11.21
C ASP A 344 -3.91 -15.35 11.25
N LYS A 345 -3.63 -14.27 12.01
CA LYS A 345 -2.31 -13.85 12.51
C LYS A 345 -1.16 -14.12 11.53
N PHE A 346 -1.07 -13.24 10.54
CA PHE A 346 0.05 -13.22 9.64
C PHE A 346 1.32 -12.73 10.37
N SER A 347 2.33 -13.60 10.55
CA SER A 347 3.51 -13.33 11.38
C SER A 347 4.81 -13.07 10.61
N LYS A 348 4.81 -13.26 9.27
CA LYS A 348 6.04 -13.13 8.49
C LYS A 348 6.38 -11.67 8.25
N ASN A 349 7.66 -11.35 8.31
CA ASN A 349 8.12 -10.01 7.96
C ASN A 349 8.11 -9.80 6.42
N GLN A 350 8.36 -8.56 5.99
CA GLN A 350 8.30 -8.20 4.57
C GLN A 350 9.33 -8.95 3.72
N ILE A 351 10.54 -9.20 4.22
CA ILE A 351 11.61 -9.87 3.49
C ILE A 351 11.30 -11.37 3.29
N GLU A 352 10.75 -12.01 4.32
CA GLU A 352 10.31 -13.41 4.25
C GLU A 352 9.23 -13.60 3.18
N ILE A 353 8.25 -12.69 3.12
CA ILE A 353 7.20 -12.73 2.10
C ILE A 353 7.74 -12.53 0.69
N LEU A 354 8.60 -11.53 0.49
CA LEU A 354 9.19 -11.29 -0.82
C LEU A 354 10.03 -12.50 -1.27
N SER A 355 10.74 -13.13 -0.34
CA SER A 355 11.51 -14.35 -0.62
C SER A 355 10.60 -15.51 -1.01
N GLU A 356 9.50 -15.72 -0.29
CA GLU A 356 8.53 -16.76 -0.63
C GLU A 356 7.89 -16.54 -2.01
N VAL A 357 7.46 -15.32 -2.31
CA VAL A 357 6.89 -14.94 -3.61
C VAL A 357 7.89 -15.20 -4.74
N GLY A 358 9.15 -14.80 -4.56
CA GLY A 358 10.20 -14.97 -5.57
C GLY A 358 10.66 -16.40 -5.77
N GLN A 359 10.83 -17.16 -4.69
CA GLN A 359 11.32 -18.55 -4.73
C GLN A 359 10.27 -19.53 -5.25
N LYS A 360 9.00 -19.33 -4.90
CA LYS A 360 7.89 -20.18 -5.36
C LYS A 360 7.25 -19.69 -6.67
N GLU A 361 7.82 -18.66 -7.29
CA GLU A 361 7.29 -18.05 -8.53
C GLU A 361 5.79 -17.75 -8.48
N ILE A 362 5.36 -17.20 -7.34
CA ILE A 362 3.95 -16.90 -7.11
C ILE A 362 3.50 -15.85 -8.11
N GLY A 363 2.49 -16.17 -8.92
CA GLY A 363 1.91 -15.25 -9.90
C GLY A 363 0.62 -14.59 -9.41
N ARG A 364 0.00 -15.15 -8.37
CA ARG A 364 -1.26 -14.63 -7.80
C ARG A 364 -1.32 -14.82 -6.30
N ILE A 365 -1.87 -13.85 -5.58
CA ILE A 365 -2.07 -13.89 -4.13
C ILE A 365 -3.54 -13.57 -3.83
N TYR A 366 -4.23 -14.51 -3.17
CA TYR A 366 -5.54 -14.28 -2.56
C TYR A 366 -5.34 -13.83 -1.12
N VAL A 367 -5.85 -12.66 -0.77
CA VAL A 367 -5.65 -12.05 0.55
C VAL A 367 -7.00 -11.84 1.22
N PHE A 368 -7.14 -12.35 2.43
CA PHE A 368 -8.29 -12.11 3.30
C PHE A 368 -7.94 -11.17 4.48
N SER A 369 -6.64 -11.00 4.77
CA SER A 369 -6.12 -10.15 5.83
C SER A 369 -5.89 -8.69 5.39
N VAL A 370 -6.51 -7.74 6.10
CA VAL A 370 -6.25 -6.29 5.94
C VAL A 370 -4.79 -5.95 6.26
N ASP A 371 -4.23 -6.59 7.30
CA ASP A 371 -2.86 -6.37 7.76
C ASP A 371 -1.85 -6.72 6.68
N PHE A 372 -2.08 -7.81 5.96
CA PHE A 372 -1.21 -8.20 4.86
C PHE A 372 -1.17 -7.15 3.75
N ILE A 373 -2.31 -6.55 3.40
CA ILE A 373 -2.36 -5.51 2.38
C ILE A 373 -1.55 -4.29 2.81
N ILE A 374 -1.75 -3.86 4.05
CA ILE A 374 -1.08 -2.69 4.62
C ILE A 374 0.43 -2.89 4.70
N GLN A 375 0.86 -4.08 5.12
CA GLN A 375 2.28 -4.37 5.34
C GLN A 375 3.03 -4.78 4.07
N HIS A 376 2.41 -5.51 3.13
CA HIS A 376 3.17 -6.21 2.08
C HIS A 376 2.81 -5.81 0.65
N ALA A 377 1.59 -5.34 0.37
CA ALA A 377 1.13 -5.18 -1.02
C ALA A 377 2.04 -4.24 -1.85
N ALA A 378 2.42 -3.09 -1.29
CA ALA A 378 3.30 -2.14 -1.96
C ALA A 378 4.69 -2.75 -2.27
N CYS A 379 5.31 -3.42 -1.30
CA CYS A 379 6.61 -4.08 -1.48
C CYS A 379 6.53 -5.21 -2.51
N ILE A 380 5.46 -6.01 -2.50
CA ILE A 380 5.25 -7.07 -3.50
C ILE A 380 5.13 -6.44 -4.89
N LYS A 381 4.32 -5.38 -5.05
CA LYS A 381 4.17 -4.69 -6.34
C LYS A 381 5.46 -4.03 -6.81
N TYR A 382 6.30 -3.56 -5.89
CA TYR A 382 7.58 -2.97 -6.21
C TYR A 382 8.57 -4.00 -6.80
N TYR A 383 8.73 -5.16 -6.16
CA TYR A 383 9.68 -6.19 -6.61
C TYR A 383 9.08 -7.14 -7.67
N PHE A 384 7.76 -7.31 -7.67
CA PHE A 384 7.02 -8.25 -8.52
C PHE A 384 5.76 -7.59 -9.13
N PRO A 385 5.91 -6.63 -10.05
CA PRO A 385 4.78 -5.85 -10.57
C PRO A 385 3.71 -6.70 -11.29
N ASN A 386 4.09 -7.86 -11.81
CA ASN A 386 3.21 -8.78 -12.53
C ASN A 386 2.39 -9.70 -11.61
N VAL A 387 2.67 -9.73 -10.31
CA VAL A 387 1.91 -10.56 -9.35
C VAL A 387 0.54 -9.96 -9.16
N ILE A 388 -0.50 -10.77 -9.38
CA ILE A 388 -1.89 -10.35 -9.21
C ILE A 388 -2.28 -10.51 -7.73
N ILE A 389 -2.64 -9.41 -7.08
CA ILE A 389 -3.16 -9.39 -5.71
C ILE A 389 -4.67 -9.22 -5.76
N GLU A 390 -5.39 -10.22 -5.27
CA GLU A 390 -6.85 -10.20 -5.13
C GLU A 390 -7.21 -10.17 -3.64
N TYR A 391 -7.75 -9.05 -3.17
CA TYR A 391 -8.12 -8.82 -1.78
C TYR A 391 -9.63 -9.01 -1.56
N PHE A 392 -10.00 -9.77 -0.54
CA PHE A 392 -11.36 -10.05 -0.13
C PHE A 392 -11.69 -9.25 1.13
N SER A 393 -12.48 -8.20 0.97
CA SER A 393 -12.84 -7.28 2.05
C SER A 393 -14.27 -7.54 2.52
N TYR A 394 -14.39 -7.97 3.78
CA TYR A 394 -15.68 -8.25 4.41
C TYR A 394 -16.31 -7.04 5.12
N ALA A 395 -15.51 -5.99 5.35
CA ALA A 395 -15.91 -4.78 6.04
C ALA A 395 -15.57 -3.52 5.22
N ARG A 396 -16.27 -2.43 5.54
CA ARG A 396 -15.87 -1.11 5.06
C ARG A 396 -14.77 -0.58 5.97
N GLU A 397 -13.59 -0.38 5.42
CA GLU A 397 -12.42 0.11 6.16
C GLU A 397 -11.82 1.29 5.41
N VAL A 398 -11.55 2.37 6.12
CA VAL A 398 -11.04 3.62 5.52
C VAL A 398 -9.52 3.60 5.48
N GLU A 399 -8.92 2.93 6.45
CA GLU A 399 -7.49 2.77 6.69
C GLU A 399 -6.78 2.07 5.52
N ILE A 400 -7.47 1.17 4.81
CA ILE A 400 -6.90 0.40 3.71
C ILE A 400 -6.89 1.16 2.38
N ILE A 401 -7.64 2.26 2.24
CA ILE A 401 -7.90 2.91 0.94
C ILE A 401 -6.61 3.31 0.21
N LEU A 402 -5.64 3.86 0.92
CA LEU A 402 -4.35 4.24 0.34
C LEU A 402 -3.58 3.01 -0.18
N TYR A 403 -3.71 1.86 0.48
CA TYR A 403 -3.03 0.62 0.14
C TYR A 403 -3.73 -0.17 -0.98
N LEU A 404 -5.01 0.10 -1.24
CA LEU A 404 -5.74 -0.48 -2.38
C LEU A 404 -5.12 -0.11 -3.74
N ASN A 405 -4.26 0.92 -3.80
CA ASN A 405 -3.51 1.27 -5.02
C ASN A 405 -2.47 0.21 -5.44
N TYR A 406 -2.22 -0.79 -4.59
CA TYR A 406 -1.33 -1.92 -4.86
C TYR A 406 -2.09 -3.24 -5.01
N VAL A 407 -3.42 -3.18 -5.04
CA VAL A 407 -4.32 -4.32 -5.22
C VAL A 407 -4.87 -4.30 -6.64
N ASP A 408 -4.89 -5.44 -7.34
CA ASP A 408 -5.43 -5.51 -8.70
C ASP A 408 -6.95 -5.70 -8.68
N LYS A 409 -7.44 -6.54 -7.76
CA LYS A 409 -8.87 -6.82 -7.60
C LYS A 409 -9.28 -6.75 -6.14
N LEU A 410 -10.35 -6.01 -5.88
CA LEU A 410 -10.99 -5.89 -4.58
C LEU A 410 -12.36 -6.54 -4.66
N HIS A 411 -12.48 -7.72 -4.03
CA HIS A 411 -13.73 -8.43 -3.88
C HIS A 411 -14.40 -7.98 -2.59
N VAL A 412 -15.59 -7.41 -2.67
CA VAL A 412 -16.31 -6.88 -1.50
C VAL A 412 -17.53 -7.71 -1.16
N TYR A 413 -17.85 -7.76 0.13
CA TYR A 413 -18.95 -8.55 0.65
C TYR A 413 -20.33 -8.21 0.07
N ASN A 414 -20.63 -6.92 -0.14
CA ASN A 414 -21.95 -6.47 -0.60
C ASN A 414 -21.88 -5.20 -1.46
N SER A 415 -23.02 -4.90 -2.08
CA SER A 415 -23.21 -3.72 -2.93
C SER A 415 -23.06 -2.37 -2.22
N LEU A 416 -23.29 -2.29 -0.90
CA LEU A 416 -23.07 -1.04 -0.14
C LEU A 416 -21.59 -0.72 -0.01
N ILE A 417 -20.77 -1.72 0.31
CA ILE A 417 -19.31 -1.59 0.37
C ILE A 417 -18.75 -1.32 -1.03
N GLN A 418 -19.30 -1.99 -2.06
CA GLN A 418 -18.92 -1.73 -3.46
C GLN A 418 -19.16 -0.27 -3.84
N ARG A 419 -20.34 0.28 -3.50
CA ARG A 419 -20.68 1.69 -3.77
C ARG A 419 -19.74 2.64 -3.02
N PHE A 420 -19.37 2.31 -1.78
CA PHE A 420 -18.42 3.10 -1.01
C PHE A 420 -17.07 3.21 -1.73
N TYR A 421 -16.44 2.10 -2.10
CA TYR A 421 -15.13 2.13 -2.78
C TYR A 421 -15.20 2.63 -4.24
N ASN A 422 -16.38 2.64 -4.85
CA ASN A 422 -16.58 3.23 -6.18
C ASN A 422 -16.92 4.73 -6.16
N ASP A 423 -17.03 5.32 -4.97
CA ASP A 423 -17.38 6.72 -4.84
C ASP A 423 -16.32 7.62 -5.53
N PRO A 424 -16.73 8.58 -6.39
CA PRO A 424 -15.80 9.41 -7.16
C PRO A 424 -14.95 10.36 -6.31
N ASP A 425 -15.27 10.52 -5.03
CA ASP A 425 -14.43 11.27 -4.08
C ASP A 425 -13.27 10.45 -3.52
N ILE A 426 -13.26 9.13 -3.73
CA ILE A 426 -12.09 8.31 -3.45
C ILE A 426 -11.15 8.36 -4.66
N ILE A 427 -9.95 8.87 -4.43
CA ILE A 427 -8.93 9.08 -5.44
C ILE A 427 -7.93 7.93 -5.40
N TYR A 428 -7.87 7.19 -6.50
CA TYR A 428 -6.88 6.14 -6.73
C TYR A 428 -5.82 6.63 -7.72
N LEU A 429 -4.57 6.23 -7.49
CA LEU A 429 -3.55 6.22 -8.53
C LEU A 429 -3.78 5.04 -9.49
N ASN A 430 -4.00 3.86 -8.92
CA ASN A 430 -4.35 2.63 -9.63
C ASN A 430 -5.60 2.06 -9.00
N LYS A 431 -6.77 2.30 -9.60
CA LYS A 431 -8.04 1.82 -9.05
C LYS A 431 -8.13 0.29 -9.24
N PRO A 432 -8.33 -0.52 -8.18
CA PRO A 432 -8.56 -1.94 -8.35
C PRO A 432 -9.84 -2.19 -9.14
N GLN A 433 -9.95 -3.34 -9.80
CA GLN A 433 -11.24 -3.85 -10.23
C GLN A 433 -12.06 -4.19 -8.98
N ILE A 434 -13.27 -3.62 -8.84
CA ILE A 434 -14.09 -3.81 -7.64
C ILE A 434 -15.38 -4.58 -7.99
N ASP A 435 -15.49 -5.82 -7.52
CA ASP A 435 -16.64 -6.69 -7.70
C ASP A 435 -17.17 -7.24 -6.38
N ILE A 436 -18.43 -7.67 -6.39
CA ILE A 436 -19.06 -8.32 -5.24
C ILE A 436 -18.60 -9.77 -5.22
N ILE A 437 -18.13 -10.26 -4.08
CA ILE A 437 -17.76 -11.66 -3.87
C ILE A 437 -18.92 -12.54 -4.32
N LYS A 438 -18.67 -13.58 -5.10
CA LYS A 438 -19.66 -14.59 -5.46
C LYS A 438 -19.27 -15.91 -4.83
N VAL A 439 -20.14 -16.40 -3.97
CA VAL A 439 -19.97 -17.69 -3.32
C VAL A 439 -20.74 -18.75 -4.10
N ILE A 440 -20.09 -19.87 -4.38
CA ILE A 440 -20.74 -21.05 -4.92
C ILE A 440 -20.64 -22.19 -3.92
N THR A 441 -21.71 -22.97 -3.79
CA THR A 441 -21.71 -24.19 -2.99
C THR A 441 -22.47 -25.29 -3.72
N PHE A 442 -22.21 -26.54 -3.35
CA PHE A 442 -22.81 -27.70 -3.98
C PHE A 442 -23.33 -28.68 -2.96
N GLY A 443 -24.40 -29.38 -3.30
CA GLY A 443 -24.95 -30.41 -2.45
C GLY A 443 -26.09 -31.17 -3.09
N THR A 444 -26.39 -32.35 -2.54
CA THR A 444 -27.63 -33.04 -2.88
C THR A 444 -28.83 -32.25 -2.35
N PHE A 445 -28.73 -31.64 -1.16
CA PHE A 445 -29.85 -30.93 -0.52
C PHE A 445 -31.12 -31.78 -0.36
N ASP A 446 -30.93 -33.07 -0.12
CA ASP A 446 -32.02 -34.05 0.06
C ASP A 446 -32.67 -33.92 1.43
N MET A 447 -34.00 -34.06 1.50
CA MET A 447 -34.78 -33.93 2.72
C MET A 447 -34.44 -32.64 3.48
N TRP A 448 -34.78 -31.51 2.87
CA TRP A 448 -34.39 -30.18 3.34
C TRP A 448 -34.53 -30.03 4.88
N HIS A 449 -33.44 -29.63 5.55
CA HIS A 449 -33.32 -29.63 7.00
C HIS A 449 -32.38 -28.51 7.50
N ALA A 450 -32.32 -28.30 8.82
CA ALA A 450 -31.55 -27.20 9.43
C ALA A 450 -30.07 -27.20 9.04
N GLY A 451 -29.44 -28.37 8.86
CA GLY A 451 -28.05 -28.46 8.38
C GLY A 451 -27.80 -27.75 7.04
N HIS A 452 -28.72 -27.85 6.06
CA HIS A 452 -28.59 -27.15 4.78
C HIS A 452 -28.79 -25.64 4.95
N SER A 453 -29.81 -25.23 5.72
CA SER A 453 -30.05 -23.83 6.03
C SER A 453 -28.85 -23.19 6.76
N ASN A 454 -28.22 -23.92 7.67
CA ASN A 454 -27.04 -23.45 8.40
C ASN A 454 -25.82 -23.30 7.50
N LEU A 455 -25.58 -24.25 6.59
CA LEU A 455 -24.50 -24.14 5.61
C LEU A 455 -24.69 -22.86 4.77
N LEU A 456 -25.87 -22.66 4.18
CA LEU A 456 -26.17 -21.50 3.35
C LEU A 456 -26.16 -20.19 4.14
N SER A 457 -26.64 -20.20 5.38
CA SER A 457 -26.54 -19.05 6.28
C SER A 457 -25.10 -18.71 6.65
N ARG A 458 -24.20 -19.70 6.75
CA ARG A 458 -22.77 -19.45 7.01
C ARG A 458 -22.05 -18.98 5.75
N CYS A 459 -22.49 -19.39 4.55
CA CYS A 459 -22.02 -18.79 3.30
C CYS A 459 -22.28 -17.27 3.26
N CYS A 460 -23.33 -16.79 3.94
CA CYS A 460 -23.60 -15.35 4.07
C CYS A 460 -22.57 -14.59 4.90
N LYS A 461 -21.59 -15.25 5.54
CA LYS A 461 -20.44 -14.55 6.11
C LYS A 461 -19.48 -14.04 5.04
N TYR A 462 -19.49 -14.65 3.87
CA TYR A 462 -18.55 -14.36 2.80
C TYR A 462 -19.15 -13.50 1.68
N SER A 463 -20.46 -13.59 1.44
CA SER A 463 -21.15 -12.72 0.47
C SER A 463 -22.68 -12.72 0.60
N GLU A 464 -23.31 -11.65 0.11
CA GLU A 464 -24.75 -11.61 -0.19
C GLU A 464 -25.16 -12.35 -1.49
N ASN A 465 -24.19 -12.69 -2.35
CA ASN A 465 -24.42 -13.31 -3.66
C ASN A 465 -24.00 -14.79 -3.67
N ILE A 466 -24.92 -15.65 -3.23
CA ILE A 466 -24.70 -17.09 -3.12
C ILE A 466 -25.39 -17.83 -4.27
N CYS A 467 -24.64 -18.70 -4.94
CA CYS A 467 -25.12 -19.64 -5.93
C CYS A 467 -25.05 -21.07 -5.36
N ALA A 468 -26.11 -21.86 -5.56
CA ALA A 468 -26.16 -23.26 -5.10
C ALA A 468 -26.36 -24.22 -6.27
N GLY A 469 -25.41 -25.13 -6.47
CA GLY A 469 -25.53 -26.25 -7.38
C GLY A 469 -26.16 -27.46 -6.70
N VAL A 470 -27.30 -27.90 -7.21
CA VAL A 470 -28.06 -29.03 -6.67
C VAL A 470 -27.74 -30.27 -7.49
N SER A 471 -27.10 -31.27 -6.86
CA SER A 471 -26.69 -32.49 -7.57
C SER A 471 -27.89 -33.21 -8.19
N SER A 472 -27.78 -33.62 -9.45
CA SER A 472 -28.79 -34.45 -10.12
C SER A 472 -28.97 -35.79 -9.40
N ASP A 473 -30.09 -36.46 -9.65
CA ASP A 473 -30.38 -37.77 -9.07
C ASP A 473 -29.34 -38.82 -9.54
N GLU A 474 -28.90 -38.70 -10.80
CA GLU A 474 -27.87 -39.56 -11.40
C GLU A 474 -26.51 -39.32 -10.77
N PHE A 475 -26.11 -38.06 -10.66
CA PHE A 475 -24.82 -37.72 -10.07
C PHE A 475 -24.75 -38.05 -8.58
N THR A 476 -25.86 -37.89 -7.86
CA THR A 476 -25.93 -38.30 -6.44
C THR A 476 -25.77 -39.81 -6.30
N PHE A 477 -26.43 -40.59 -7.17
CA PHE A 477 -26.29 -42.04 -7.16
C PHE A 477 -24.86 -42.47 -7.46
N GLN A 478 -24.21 -41.89 -8.47
CA GLN A 478 -22.80 -42.15 -8.78
C GLN A 478 -21.87 -41.90 -7.58
N LYS A 479 -22.07 -40.77 -6.87
CA LYS A 479 -21.22 -40.39 -5.73
C LYS A 479 -21.46 -41.20 -4.45
N LYS A 480 -22.71 -41.55 -4.17
CA LYS A 480 -23.14 -42.03 -2.84
C LYS A 480 -23.79 -43.41 -2.85
N GLN A 481 -24.02 -43.99 -4.03
CA GLN A 481 -24.76 -45.25 -4.24
C GLN A 481 -26.17 -45.23 -3.61
N ILE A 482 -26.75 -44.03 -3.45
CA ILE A 482 -28.06 -43.79 -2.85
C ILE A 482 -28.79 -42.75 -3.72
N ARG A 483 -30.05 -43.03 -4.08
CA ARG A 483 -30.93 -42.05 -4.74
C ARG A 483 -31.52 -41.10 -3.69
N PRO A 484 -31.62 -39.78 -3.98
CA PRO A 484 -32.33 -38.84 -3.11
C PRO A 484 -33.78 -39.28 -2.85
N THR A 485 -34.30 -38.98 -1.66
CA THR A 485 -35.73 -39.15 -1.37
C THR A 485 -36.55 -38.08 -2.11
N ASP A 486 -36.06 -36.84 -2.08
CA ASP A 486 -36.73 -35.71 -2.71
C ASP A 486 -36.35 -35.61 -4.19
N SER A 487 -37.35 -35.45 -5.07
CA SER A 487 -37.10 -35.22 -6.51
C SER A 487 -36.20 -34.00 -6.73
N LEU A 488 -35.39 -34.01 -7.80
CA LEU A 488 -34.56 -32.86 -8.17
C LEU A 488 -35.35 -31.55 -8.23
N LYS A 489 -36.55 -31.57 -8.81
CA LYS A 489 -37.43 -30.39 -8.88
C LYS A 489 -37.75 -29.85 -7.48
N MET A 490 -38.11 -30.72 -6.54
CA MET A 490 -38.43 -30.31 -5.17
C MET A 490 -37.20 -29.75 -4.46
N ARG A 491 -36.03 -30.37 -4.62
CA ARG A 491 -34.76 -29.89 -4.03
C ARG A 491 -34.38 -28.51 -4.59
N LEU A 492 -34.50 -28.30 -5.90
CA LEU A 492 -34.29 -26.99 -6.54
C LEU A 492 -35.25 -25.92 -5.98
N GLU A 493 -36.54 -26.24 -5.85
CA GLU A 493 -37.54 -25.32 -5.31
C GLU A 493 -37.30 -24.98 -3.84
N ASN A 494 -36.89 -25.95 -3.01
CA ASN A 494 -36.55 -25.74 -1.61
C ASN A 494 -35.38 -24.76 -1.46
N ILE A 495 -34.33 -24.93 -2.26
CA ILE A 495 -33.17 -24.03 -2.25
C ILE A 495 -33.54 -22.66 -2.79
N LYS A 496 -34.37 -22.58 -3.83
CA LYS A 496 -34.82 -21.31 -4.40
C LYS A 496 -35.64 -20.47 -3.41
N LYS A 497 -36.35 -21.12 -2.48
CA LYS A 497 -37.08 -20.45 -1.38
C LYS A 497 -36.16 -19.99 -0.24
N CYS A 498 -34.91 -20.44 -0.20
CA CYS A 498 -33.95 -20.02 0.81
C CYS A 498 -33.52 -18.57 0.56
N LYS A 499 -33.83 -17.67 1.51
CA LYS A 499 -33.55 -16.22 1.41
C LYS A 499 -32.08 -15.85 1.15
N PHE A 500 -31.16 -16.77 1.45
CA PHE A 500 -29.72 -16.57 1.30
C PHE A 500 -29.24 -16.82 -0.13
N VAL A 501 -29.97 -17.62 -0.93
CA VAL A 501 -29.50 -18.08 -2.22
C VAL A 501 -30.06 -17.21 -3.33
N LYS A 502 -29.17 -16.62 -4.13
CA LYS A 502 -29.53 -15.75 -5.25
C LYS A 502 -29.79 -16.52 -6.53
N LYS A 503 -29.05 -17.62 -6.75
CA LYS A 503 -29.16 -18.46 -7.95
C LYS A 503 -29.06 -19.93 -7.59
N VAL A 504 -29.90 -20.74 -8.23
CA VAL A 504 -29.92 -22.20 -8.06
C VAL A 504 -29.80 -22.83 -9.44
N PHE A 505 -29.02 -23.89 -9.55
CA PHE A 505 -28.83 -24.62 -10.80
C PHE A 505 -28.62 -26.11 -10.52
N GLU A 506 -28.79 -26.93 -11.56
CA GLU A 506 -28.51 -28.36 -11.49
C GLU A 506 -27.01 -28.62 -11.70
N GLU A 507 -26.44 -29.48 -10.86
CA GLU A 507 -25.07 -29.98 -10.95
C GLU A 507 -25.09 -31.43 -11.42
N THR A 508 -24.48 -31.70 -12.57
CA THR A 508 -24.55 -33.02 -13.21
C THR A 508 -23.28 -33.86 -13.08
N SER A 509 -22.14 -33.28 -12.70
CA SER A 509 -20.85 -33.99 -12.63
C SER A 509 -19.85 -33.28 -11.71
N MET A 510 -18.82 -34.02 -11.27
CA MET A 510 -17.72 -33.49 -10.47
C MET A 510 -16.75 -32.70 -11.34
N GLU A 511 -16.44 -33.22 -12.52
CA GLU A 511 -15.46 -32.71 -13.47
C GLU A 511 -15.82 -31.29 -13.97
N LEU A 512 -17.12 -30.97 -14.01
CA LEU A 512 -17.64 -29.67 -14.44
C LEU A 512 -17.53 -28.55 -13.38
N LYS A 513 -16.94 -28.77 -12.19
CA LYS A 513 -16.88 -27.71 -11.15
C LYS A 513 -16.22 -26.43 -11.66
N ASN A 514 -15.12 -26.54 -12.40
CA ASN A 514 -14.43 -25.38 -12.94
C ASN A 514 -15.29 -24.64 -13.97
N ASP A 515 -16.09 -25.37 -14.76
CA ASP A 515 -17.02 -24.77 -15.71
C ASP A 515 -18.14 -24.03 -14.98
N TYR A 516 -18.69 -24.60 -13.91
CA TYR A 516 -19.66 -23.89 -13.06
C TYR A 516 -19.04 -22.65 -12.41
N ILE A 517 -17.85 -22.77 -11.81
CA ILE A 517 -17.14 -21.64 -11.20
C ILE A 517 -16.95 -20.52 -12.22
N LYS A 518 -16.52 -20.84 -13.44
CA LYS A 518 -16.37 -19.87 -14.54
C LYS A 518 -17.72 -19.28 -14.97
N LEU A 519 -18.73 -20.11 -15.21
CA LEU A 519 -20.06 -19.71 -15.65
C LEU A 519 -20.75 -18.75 -14.68
N TYR A 520 -20.60 -18.99 -13.38
CA TYR A 520 -21.17 -18.15 -12.33
C TYR A 520 -20.19 -17.06 -11.84
N SER A 521 -18.97 -17.04 -12.37
CA SER A 521 -17.87 -16.18 -11.95
C SER A 521 -17.64 -16.23 -10.44
N ALA A 522 -17.69 -17.43 -9.86
CA ALA A 522 -17.56 -17.61 -8.43
C ALA A 522 -16.12 -17.32 -7.98
N ASN A 523 -15.96 -16.53 -6.92
CA ASN A 523 -14.67 -16.23 -6.32
C ASN A 523 -14.32 -17.23 -5.21
N ILE A 524 -15.34 -17.76 -4.52
CA ILE A 524 -15.20 -18.66 -3.38
C ILE A 524 -16.12 -19.87 -3.54
N LEU A 525 -15.56 -21.08 -3.49
CA LEU A 525 -16.28 -22.32 -3.27
C LEU A 525 -16.36 -22.62 -1.77
N VAL A 526 -17.58 -22.74 -1.24
CA VAL A 526 -17.81 -23.15 0.15
C VAL A 526 -18.36 -24.57 0.19
N MET A 527 -17.69 -25.45 0.94
CA MET A 527 -18.08 -26.85 1.11
C MET A 527 -18.08 -27.25 2.58
N GLY A 528 -18.73 -28.37 2.90
CA GLY A 528 -18.57 -28.99 4.22
C GLY A 528 -17.15 -29.54 4.39
N ASP A 529 -16.68 -29.60 5.63
CA ASP A 529 -15.39 -30.21 6.03
C ASP A 529 -15.26 -31.69 5.66
N ASP A 530 -16.38 -32.39 5.39
CA ASP A 530 -16.39 -33.73 4.80
C ASP A 530 -15.74 -33.81 3.41
N TRP A 531 -15.48 -32.67 2.77
CA TRP A 531 -14.80 -32.56 1.47
C TRP A 531 -13.39 -31.96 1.54
N GLN A 532 -12.78 -31.89 2.72
CA GLN A 532 -11.45 -31.33 2.90
C GLN A 532 -10.45 -31.94 1.90
N ASP A 533 -9.65 -31.06 1.27
CA ASP A 533 -8.62 -31.36 0.26
C ASP A 533 -9.13 -32.04 -1.03
N LYS A 534 -10.46 -32.12 -1.24
CA LYS A 534 -11.05 -32.70 -2.47
C LYS A 534 -11.17 -31.71 -3.63
N PHE A 535 -10.92 -30.42 -3.40
CA PHE A 535 -11.14 -29.36 -4.38
C PHE A 535 -9.89 -28.52 -4.66
N ASP A 536 -8.70 -29.04 -4.39
CA ASP A 536 -7.44 -28.31 -4.62
C ASP A 536 -7.18 -27.96 -6.10
N TRP A 537 -7.88 -28.63 -7.00
CA TRP A 537 -7.81 -28.45 -8.45
C TRP A 537 -8.75 -27.36 -9.01
N VAL A 538 -9.59 -26.74 -8.19
CA VAL A 538 -10.55 -25.74 -8.69
C VAL A 538 -9.92 -24.35 -8.83
N ASP A 539 -10.35 -23.60 -9.83
CA ASP A 539 -9.82 -22.29 -10.22
C ASP A 539 -10.32 -21.13 -9.32
N CYS A 540 -10.62 -21.38 -8.03
CA CYS A 540 -11.06 -20.35 -7.08
C CYS A 540 -10.64 -20.65 -5.64
N CYS A 541 -10.91 -19.74 -4.70
CA CYS A 541 -10.64 -19.99 -3.28
C CYS A 541 -11.65 -21.02 -2.73
N VAL A 542 -11.19 -21.98 -1.93
CA VAL A 542 -12.04 -23.01 -1.33
C VAL A 542 -12.04 -22.83 0.18
N ILE A 543 -13.23 -22.80 0.78
CA ILE A 543 -13.43 -22.71 2.22
C ILE A 543 -14.25 -23.91 2.69
N TYR A 544 -13.74 -24.60 3.70
CA TYR A 544 -14.41 -25.72 4.33
C TYR A 544 -15.08 -25.29 5.64
N LEU A 545 -16.35 -25.67 5.83
CA LEU A 545 -17.13 -25.34 7.02
C LEU A 545 -17.51 -26.60 7.79
N PRO A 546 -17.41 -26.61 9.14
CA PRO A 546 -17.78 -27.77 9.93
C PRO A 546 -19.26 -28.11 9.77
N ARG A 547 -19.61 -29.40 9.71
CA ARG A 547 -21.03 -29.81 9.63
C ARG A 547 -21.83 -29.30 10.83
N THR A 548 -23.15 -29.19 10.64
CA THR A 548 -24.07 -29.01 11.78
C THR A 548 -24.17 -30.36 12.50
N PRO A 549 -23.82 -30.44 13.80
CA PRO A 549 -23.90 -31.69 14.54
C PRO A 549 -25.32 -32.26 14.59
N ASN A 550 -25.43 -33.59 14.70
CA ASN A 550 -26.68 -34.31 14.98
C ASN A 550 -27.81 -34.12 13.95
N ILE A 551 -27.52 -33.71 12.71
CA ILE A 551 -28.52 -33.63 11.65
C ILE A 551 -27.94 -33.96 10.26
N SER A 552 -28.58 -34.90 9.58
CA SER A 552 -28.28 -35.25 8.18
C SER A 552 -29.47 -35.98 7.54
N SER A 553 -29.53 -36.00 6.20
CA SER A 553 -30.55 -36.78 5.48
C SER A 553 -30.48 -38.28 5.82
N THR A 554 -29.28 -38.82 6.11
CA THR A 554 -29.12 -40.22 6.53
C THR A 554 -29.77 -40.49 7.88
N MET A 555 -29.50 -39.65 8.89
CA MET A 555 -30.12 -39.78 10.21
C MET A 555 -31.65 -39.64 10.16
N LEU A 556 -32.16 -38.72 9.33
CA LEU A 556 -33.59 -38.53 9.16
C LEU A 556 -34.25 -39.73 8.45
N ARG A 557 -33.57 -40.37 7.47
CA ARG A 557 -34.04 -41.62 6.85
C ARG A 557 -34.13 -42.76 7.86
N GLU A 558 -33.10 -42.91 8.69
CA GLU A 558 -33.07 -43.92 9.76
C GLU A 558 -34.21 -43.69 10.76
N GLN A 559 -34.42 -42.45 11.21
CA GLN A 559 -35.53 -42.09 12.11
C GLN A 559 -36.91 -42.36 11.50
N MET A 560 -37.09 -42.12 10.20
CA MET A 560 -38.33 -42.47 9.51
C MET A 560 -38.49 -43.99 9.42
N SER A 561 -37.44 -44.74 9.08
CA SER A 561 -37.49 -46.20 8.97
C SER A 561 -37.79 -46.91 10.31
N VAL A 562 -37.37 -46.33 11.44
CA VAL A 562 -37.63 -46.86 12.79
C VAL A 562 -39.07 -46.58 13.25
N LYS A 563 -39.70 -45.48 12.80
CA LYS A 563 -41.11 -45.17 13.15
C LYS A 563 -42.15 -45.99 12.39
N PHE A 564 -41.75 -46.71 11.34
CA PHE A 564 -42.63 -47.55 10.52
C PHE A 564 -42.39 -49.07 10.71
N LYS A 565 -41.62 -49.46 11.73
CA LYS A 565 -41.64 -50.80 12.31
C LYS A 565 -42.45 -50.76 13.59
#